data_AF-A0A9W9TBP9-F1
#
_entry.id   AF-A0A9W9TBP9-F1
#
_cell.length_a   1.000
_cell.length_b   1.000
_cell.length_c   1.000
_cell.angle_alpha   90.00
_cell.angle_beta   90.00
_cell.angle_gamma   90.00
#
_symmetry.space_group_name_H-M   'P 1'
#
loop_
_entity.id
_entity.type
_entity.pdbx_description
1 polymer ?
#
loop_
_entity_poly.entity_id
_entity_poly.type
_entity_poly.pdbx_seq_one_letter_code
_entity_poly.pdbx_strand_id
1 'polypeptide(L)'
;MSRYEVRVAGDRPLAIGDELTFFYPSTEWEMVQPFQCNCGAQGQCRGLISGAANEEPYILHQYWLNKHIRDLLQDRDQRTNEDIAWPCKSENAVSTEKFNHNTDGVVEA
;
A
#
# COMPACT_ATOMS: atom_id res chain seq x y z
N MET A 1 1.44 -27.69 -3.76
CA MET A 1 2.76 -27.14 -4.14
C MET A 1 2.54 -26.15 -5.27
N SER A 2 3.18 -24.99 -5.21
CA SER A 2 3.13 -24.00 -6.29
C SER A 2 3.77 -24.59 -7.55
N ARG A 3 3.08 -24.52 -8.69
CA ARG A 3 3.67 -24.86 -9.99
C ARG A 3 4.47 -23.64 -10.44
N TYR A 4 5.78 -23.78 -10.61
CA TYR A 4 6.67 -22.70 -11.07
C TYR A 4 6.48 -22.47 -12.58
N GLU A 5 5.29 -22.01 -12.97
CA GLU A 5 4.88 -21.84 -14.36
C GLU A 5 4.43 -20.40 -14.61
N VAL A 6 4.74 -19.87 -15.80
CA VAL A 6 4.21 -18.60 -16.29
C VAL A 6 2.98 -18.92 -17.16
N ARG A 7 1.88 -18.22 -16.92
CA ARG A 7 0.62 -18.42 -17.63
C ARG A 7 0.29 -17.17 -18.43
N VAL A 8 -0.27 -17.41 -19.61
CA VAL A 8 -0.79 -16.35 -20.48
C VAL A 8 -2.17 -15.91 -20.01
N ALA A 9 -2.60 -14.71 -20.39
CA ALA A 9 -3.93 -14.21 -20.08
C ALA A 9 -5.00 -15.17 -20.62
N GLY A 10 -5.99 -15.51 -19.80
CA GLY A 10 -6.98 -16.54 -20.14
C GLY A 10 -8.04 -16.08 -21.15
N ASP A 11 -8.24 -14.77 -21.27
CA ASP A 11 -9.22 -14.11 -22.13
C ASP A 11 -8.69 -13.80 -23.53
N ARG A 12 -7.37 -13.91 -23.75
CA ARG A 12 -6.74 -13.67 -25.05
C ARG A 12 -5.77 -14.79 -25.42
N PRO A 13 -6.05 -15.58 -26.48
CA PRO A 13 -5.09 -16.55 -27.00
C PRO A 13 -3.88 -15.82 -27.62
N LEU A 14 -2.69 -16.42 -27.49
CA LEU A 14 -1.48 -15.94 -28.16
C LEU A 14 -1.39 -16.49 -29.58
N ALA A 15 -1.11 -15.63 -30.54
CA ALA A 15 -0.79 -15.97 -31.92
C ALA A 15 0.70 -15.81 -32.21
N ILE A 16 1.18 -16.46 -33.28
CA ILE A 16 2.54 -16.25 -33.76
C ILE A 16 2.70 -14.79 -34.18
N GLY A 17 3.71 -14.12 -33.64
CA GLY A 17 3.98 -12.71 -33.87
C GLY A 17 3.42 -11.76 -32.81
N ASP A 18 2.63 -12.26 -31.85
CA ASP A 18 2.22 -11.44 -30.69
C ASP A 18 3.43 -11.12 -29.80
N GLU A 19 3.48 -9.87 -29.32
CA GLU A 19 4.43 -9.47 -28.29
C GLU A 19 4.03 -10.08 -26.94
N LEU A 20 5.00 -10.70 -26.26
CA LEU A 20 4.82 -11.16 -24.90
C LEU A 20 4.96 -9.98 -23.94
N THR A 21 3.87 -9.62 -23.30
CA THR A 21 3.83 -8.53 -22.32
C THR A 21 3.68 -9.09 -20.91
N PHE A 22 4.25 -8.39 -19.93
CA PHE A 22 4.26 -8.81 -18.54
C PHE A 22 3.93 -7.64 -17.61
N PHE A 23 3.03 -7.89 -16.67
CA PHE A 23 2.68 -6.92 -15.64
C PHE A 23 3.60 -7.12 -14.43
N TYR A 24 4.72 -6.39 -14.39
CA TYR A 24 5.73 -6.50 -13.32
C TYR A 24 5.17 -6.42 -11.89
N PRO A 25 4.21 -5.52 -11.57
CA PRO A 25 3.61 -5.50 -10.23
C PRO A 25 2.87 -6.80 -9.82
N SER A 26 2.68 -7.77 -10.72
CA SER A 26 2.15 -9.10 -10.36
C SER A 26 3.13 -9.98 -9.59
N THR A 27 4.44 -9.73 -9.72
CA THR A 27 5.50 -10.55 -9.12
C THR A 27 6.56 -9.76 -8.38
N GLU A 28 6.74 -8.47 -8.69
CA GLU A 28 7.70 -7.59 -8.05
C GLU A 28 7.03 -6.60 -7.08
N TRP A 29 7.47 -6.60 -5.83
CA TRP A 29 6.97 -5.67 -4.82
C TRP A 29 7.53 -4.26 -5.02
N GLU A 30 8.86 -4.17 -5.09
CA GLU A 30 9.60 -2.94 -5.34
C GLU A 30 10.64 -3.23 -6.42
N MET A 31 10.71 -2.35 -7.42
CA MET A 31 11.71 -2.48 -8.48
C MET A 31 12.98 -1.75 -8.10
N VAL A 32 14.12 -2.45 -8.21
CA VAL A 32 15.46 -1.82 -8.03
C VAL A 32 15.66 -0.65 -9.01
N GLN A 33 15.10 -0.77 -10.23
CA GLN A 33 15.17 0.25 -11.27
C GLN A 33 13.77 0.44 -11.89
N PRO A 34 12.99 1.43 -11.42
CA PRO A 34 11.74 1.82 -12.06
C PRO A 34 11.96 2.34 -13.49
N PHE A 35 10.96 2.16 -14.36
CA PHE A 35 11.07 2.56 -15.77
C PHE A 35 9.75 3.11 -16.34
N GLN A 36 9.86 3.98 -17.35
CA GLN A 36 8.70 4.48 -18.08
C GLN A 36 8.16 3.40 -19.04
N CYS A 37 6.90 3.02 -18.86
CA CYS A 37 6.24 2.01 -19.68
C CYS A 37 5.93 2.55 -21.07
N ASN A 38 6.26 1.73 -22.07
CA ASN A 38 6.02 1.99 -23.49
C ASN A 38 5.06 0.98 -24.11
N CYS A 39 4.16 0.38 -23.33
CA CYS A 39 3.25 -0.68 -23.82
C CYS A 39 2.20 -0.20 -24.83
N GLY A 40 2.02 1.12 -25.01
CA GLY A 40 1.08 1.68 -25.98
C GLY A 40 -0.41 1.51 -25.63
N ALA A 41 -0.75 0.90 -24.48
CA ALA A 41 -2.13 0.70 -24.06
C ALA A 41 -2.81 2.04 -23.72
N GLN A 42 -3.64 2.53 -24.63
CA GLN A 42 -4.31 3.83 -24.49
C GLN A 42 -5.29 3.82 -23.32
N GLY A 43 -5.13 4.77 -22.39
CA GLY A 43 -5.99 4.90 -21.21
C GLY A 43 -5.79 3.84 -20.12
N GLN A 44 -4.98 2.81 -20.36
CA GLN A 44 -4.72 1.71 -19.42
C GLN A 44 -3.26 1.62 -18.98
N CYS A 45 -2.35 2.27 -19.71
CA CYS A 45 -0.93 2.32 -19.35
C CYS A 45 -0.73 3.02 -18.00
N ARG A 46 0.12 2.42 -17.15
CA ARG A 46 0.45 2.93 -15.81
C ARG A 46 1.48 4.07 -15.82
N GLY A 47 2.12 4.31 -16.96
CA GLY A 47 3.22 5.27 -17.02
C GLY A 47 4.47 4.68 -16.36
N LEU A 48 4.84 5.15 -15.17
CA LEU A 48 6.03 4.67 -14.45
C LEU A 48 5.75 3.35 -13.73
N ILE A 49 6.52 2.30 -14.03
CA ILE A 49 6.45 1.02 -13.33
C ILE A 49 7.51 1.00 -12.23
N SER A 50 7.08 0.80 -10.98
CA SER A 50 7.97 0.77 -9.80
C SER A 50 7.72 -0.39 -8.83
N GLY A 51 6.78 -1.29 -9.16
CA GLY A 51 6.40 -2.45 -8.34
C GLY A 51 5.04 -2.31 -7.66
N ALA A 52 4.56 -3.40 -7.07
CA ALA A 52 3.24 -3.50 -6.43
C ALA A 52 3.06 -2.59 -5.21
N ALA A 53 4.15 -2.25 -4.52
CA ALA A 53 4.11 -1.41 -3.32
C ALA A 53 3.50 -0.03 -3.60
N ASN A 54 3.76 0.51 -4.79
CA ASN A 54 3.40 1.86 -5.22
C ASN A 54 2.16 1.88 -6.13
N GLU A 55 1.51 0.74 -6.35
CA GLU A 55 0.32 0.66 -7.19
C GLU A 55 -0.96 0.69 -6.35
N GLU A 56 -2.00 1.26 -6.95
CA GLU A 56 -3.32 1.36 -6.34
C GLU A 56 -3.97 -0.03 -6.18
N PRO A 57 -4.52 -0.37 -4.99
CA PRO A 57 -5.12 -1.69 -4.75
C PRO A 57 -6.18 -2.07 -5.77
N TYR A 58 -7.03 -1.13 -6.16
CA TYR A 58 -8.07 -1.34 -7.18
C TYR A 58 -7.50 -1.77 -8.54
N ILE A 59 -6.31 -1.28 -8.91
CA ILE A 59 -5.63 -1.69 -10.14
C ILE A 59 -5.08 -3.10 -9.99
N LEU A 60 -4.42 -3.39 -8.87
CA LEU A 60 -3.85 -4.71 -8.59
C LEU A 60 -4.92 -5.81 -8.61
N HIS A 61 -6.14 -5.52 -8.17
CA HIS A 61 -7.27 -6.46 -8.22
C HIS A 61 -7.74 -6.84 -9.64
N GLN A 62 -7.39 -6.05 -10.66
CA GLN A 62 -7.74 -6.35 -12.05
C GLN A 62 -6.79 -7.36 -12.68
N TYR A 63 -5.64 -7.61 -12.05
CA TYR A 63 -4.61 -8.50 -12.55
C TYR A 63 -4.47 -9.75 -11.69
N TRP A 64 -3.93 -10.80 -12.29
CA TRP A 64 -3.46 -11.93 -11.51
C TRP A 64 -2.19 -11.55 -10.76
N LEU A 65 -2.16 -11.81 -9.46
CA LEU A 65 -0.99 -11.59 -8.59
C LEU A 65 -0.48 -12.93 -8.08
N ASN A 66 0.85 -13.07 -7.99
CA ASN A 66 1.41 -14.25 -7.35
C ASN A 66 1.10 -14.26 -5.83
N LYS A 67 1.34 -15.40 -5.18
CA LYS A 67 1.09 -15.51 -3.73
C LYS A 67 1.93 -14.50 -2.94
N HIS A 68 3.20 -14.33 -3.30
CA HIS A 68 4.13 -13.47 -2.56
C HIS A 68 3.66 -12.01 -2.50
N ILE A 69 3.20 -11.44 -3.62
CA ILE A 69 2.67 -10.08 -3.67
C ILE A 69 1.37 -9.97 -2.88
N ARG A 70 0.48 -10.96 -2.94
CA ARG A 70 -0.74 -10.96 -2.13
C ARG A 70 -0.44 -10.96 -0.63
N ASP A 71 0.51 -11.76 -0.18
CA ASP A 71 0.91 -11.82 1.22
C ASP A 71 1.50 -10.47 1.66
N LEU A 72 2.36 -9.84 0.84
CA LEU A 72 2.93 -8.51 1.12
C LEU A 72 1.89 -7.38 1.16
N LEU A 73 0.86 -7.44 0.31
CA LEU A 73 -0.26 -6.48 0.34
C LEU A 73 -1.03 -6.61 1.65
N GLN A 74 -1.33 -7.84 2.10
CA GLN A 74 -2.00 -8.09 3.37
C GLN A 74 -1.19 -7.54 4.55
N ASP A 75 0.12 -7.78 4.58
CA ASP A 75 1.00 -7.26 5.62
C ASP A 75 1.04 -5.73 5.64
N ARG A 76 1.07 -5.09 4.46
CA ARG A 76 1.03 -3.63 4.33
C ARG A 76 -0.29 -3.08 4.88
N ASP A 77 -1.40 -3.65 4.46
CA ASP A 77 -2.74 -3.17 4.82
C ASP A 77 -3.06 -3.44 6.30
N GLN A 78 -2.49 -4.49 6.90
CA GLN A 78 -2.57 -4.73 8.34
C GLN A 78 -1.78 -3.68 9.13
N ARG A 79 -0.54 -3.36 8.71
CA ARG A 79 0.28 -2.31 9.35
C ARG A 79 -0.41 -0.95 9.32
N THR A 80 -0.95 -0.56 8.17
CA THR A 80 -1.66 0.73 8.06
C THR A 80 -2.90 0.76 8.96
N ASN A 81 -3.60 -0.37 9.11
CA ASN A 81 -4.77 -0.45 9.98
C ASN A 81 -4.41 -0.45 11.47
N GLU A 82 -3.29 -1.07 11.86
CA GLU A 82 -2.75 -1.04 13.24
C GLU A 82 -2.28 0.37 13.64
N ASP A 83 -1.65 1.10 12.73
CA ASP A 83 -1.23 2.49 12.94
C ASP A 83 -2.44 3.44 13.13
N ILE A 84 -3.54 3.18 12.43
CA ILE A 84 -4.81 3.90 12.61
C ILE A 84 -5.53 3.44 13.89
N ALA A 85 -5.39 2.17 14.24
CA ALA A 85 -6.01 1.54 15.41
C ALA A 85 -5.20 1.72 16.70
N TRP A 86 -4.33 2.72 16.82
CA TRP A 86 -3.86 3.22 18.11
C TRP A 86 -4.89 4.22 18.69
N PRO A 87 -5.90 3.78 19.48
CA PRO A 87 -6.50 4.70 20.42
C PRO A 87 -5.40 5.03 21.40
N CYS A 88 -5.14 6.32 21.60
CA CYS A 88 -4.40 6.78 22.77
C CYS A 88 -5.10 6.21 24.02
N LYS A 89 -4.67 5.04 24.50
CA LYS A 89 -4.97 4.56 25.85
C LYS A 89 -4.00 5.30 26.76
N SER A 90 -4.27 6.57 27.01
CA SER A 90 -3.69 7.24 28.16
C SER A 90 -4.37 6.69 29.41
N GLU A 91 -3.91 5.55 29.89
CA GLU A 91 -4.10 5.10 31.26
C GLU A 91 -3.25 6.00 32.18
N ASN A 92 -3.59 7.30 32.19
CA ASN A 92 -3.17 8.33 33.14
C ASN A 92 -3.80 9.65 32.69
N ALA A 93 -5.14 9.71 32.69
CA ALA A 93 -5.83 10.98 32.78
C ALA A 93 -5.54 11.54 34.19
N VAL A 94 -4.50 12.37 34.31
CA VAL A 94 -4.31 13.19 35.50
C VAL A 94 -5.54 14.09 35.60
N SER A 95 -6.37 13.82 36.60
CA SER A 95 -7.57 14.59 36.94
C SER A 95 -7.19 16.06 37.08
N THR A 96 -7.76 16.91 36.23
CA THR A 96 -7.78 18.36 36.37
C THR A 96 -8.66 18.74 37.57
N GLU A 97 -8.15 18.54 38.78
CA GLU A 97 -8.79 19.02 40.01
C GLU A 97 -7.75 19.57 41.00
N LYS A 98 -6.69 20.26 40.56
CA LYS A 98 -5.84 21.07 41.47
C LYS A 98 -5.25 22.29 40.77
N PHE A 99 -6.12 23.23 40.40
CA PHE A 99 -5.73 24.63 40.20
C PHE A 99 -6.75 25.53 40.92
N ASN A 100 -6.76 25.44 42.26
CA ASN A 100 -7.32 26.50 43.09
C ASN A 100 -6.20 27.48 43.38
N HIS A 101 -6.08 28.54 42.59
CA HIS A 101 -5.40 29.74 43.05
C HIS A 101 -6.39 30.56 43.88
N ASN A 102 -6.22 30.47 45.20
CA ASN A 102 -6.81 31.41 46.13
C ASN A 102 -6.09 32.75 45.97
N THR A 103 -6.77 33.79 45.49
CA THR A 103 -6.25 35.16 45.51
C THR A 103 -6.85 35.88 46.70
N ASP A 104 -6.19 35.74 47.85
CA ASP A 104 -6.39 36.60 49.00
C ASP A 104 -5.05 37.27 49.35
N GLY A 105 -5.05 38.61 49.38
CA GLY A 105 -4.15 39.37 50.27
C GLY A 105 -3.06 40.23 49.64
N VAL A 106 -3.44 41.45 49.22
CA VAL A 106 -2.88 42.78 49.59
C VAL A 106 -1.50 42.84 50.27
N VAL A 107 -0.59 43.70 49.78
CA VAL A 107 0.15 44.72 50.58
C VAL A 107 0.70 45.84 49.68
N GLU A 108 0.55 47.07 50.18
CA GLU A 108 0.96 48.36 49.60
C GLU A 108 2.48 48.59 49.58
N ALA A 109 2.94 49.44 48.66
CA ALA A 109 3.89 50.54 48.89
C ALA A 109 3.83 51.53 47.70
#